data_AF-A0A518VCY1-F1
#
_entry.id   AF-A0A518VCY1-F1
#
_cell.length_a   1.000
_cell.length_b   1.000
_cell.length_c   1.000
_cell.angle_alpha   90.00
_cell.angle_beta   90.00
_cell.angle_gamma   90.00
#
_symmetry.space_group_name_H-M   'P 1'
#
loop_
_entity.id
_entity.type
_entity.pdbx_description
1 polymer ?
#
loop_
_entity_poly.entity_id
_entity_poly.type
_entity_poly.pdbx_seq_one_letter_code
_entity_poly.pdbx_strand_id
1 'polypeptide(L)' 'MPLGEAEEWAHSIANEIYGRNYEDYITPDYKIAYVLSFRLAEVSKFRVYTKKDLANDDTFVYKIWVTLI' A
#
# COMPACT_ATOMS: atom_id res chain seq x y z
N MET A 1 1.51 5.75 -13.34
CA MET A 1 0.81 4.57 -13.90
C MET A 1 -0.66 4.85 -14.24
N PRO A 2 -1.33 4.13 -15.18
CA PRO A 2 -2.80 4.07 -15.30
C PRO A 2 -3.46 3.42 -14.08
N LEU A 3 -4.76 3.65 -13.84
CA LEU A 3 -5.42 3.13 -12.64
C LEU A 3 -5.56 1.60 -12.64
N GLY A 4 -5.98 1.00 -13.77
CA GLY A 4 -6.14 -0.45 -13.85
C GLY A 4 -4.82 -1.21 -13.64
N GLU A 5 -3.70 -0.67 -14.13
CA GLU A 5 -2.39 -1.27 -13.83
C GLU A 5 -2.05 -1.14 -12.33
N ALA A 6 -2.36 -0.02 -11.70
CA ALA A 6 -2.17 0.15 -10.25
C ALA A 6 -3.05 -0.82 -9.42
N GLU A 7 -4.24 -1.19 -9.91
CA GLU A 7 -5.11 -2.19 -9.30
C GLU A 7 -4.49 -3.59 -9.32
N GLU A 8 -3.90 -3.99 -10.45
CA GLU A 8 -3.17 -5.27 -10.57
C GLU A 8 -1.96 -5.32 -9.64
N TRP A 9 -1.17 -4.25 -9.60
CA TRP A 9 -0.04 -4.12 -8.67
C TRP A 9 -0.52 -4.21 -7.21
N ALA A 10 -1.52 -3.43 -6.83
CA ALA A 10 -2.07 -3.43 -5.49
C ALA A 10 -2.66 -4.80 -5.10
N HIS A 11 -3.24 -5.53 -6.04
CA HIS A 11 -3.73 -6.89 -5.79
C HIS A 11 -2.59 -7.83 -5.39
N SER A 12 -1.51 -7.84 -6.16
CA SER A 12 -0.34 -8.68 -5.90
C SER A 12 0.29 -8.35 -4.54
N ILE A 13 0.50 -7.06 -4.26
CA ILE A 13 1.08 -6.61 -2.99
C ILE A 13 0.18 -6.96 -1.80
N ALA A 14 -1.14 -6.80 -1.94
CA ALA A 14 -2.07 -7.17 -0.88
C ALA A 14 -2.01 -8.67 -0.56
N ASN A 15 -1.85 -9.54 -1.56
CA ASN A 15 -1.69 -10.98 -1.35
C ASN A 15 -0.43 -11.30 -0.53
N GLU A 16 0.67 -10.61 -0.78
CA GLU A 16 1.90 -10.77 0.01
C GLU A 16 1.72 -10.33 1.47
N ILE A 17 0.99 -9.23 1.70
CA ILE A 17 0.66 -8.75 3.05
C ILE A 17 -0.31 -9.71 3.75
N TYR A 18 -1.29 -10.29 3.03
CA TYR A 18 -2.17 -11.32 3.58
C TYR A 18 -1.39 -12.58 3.99
N GLY A 19 -0.39 -12.96 3.18
CA GLY A 19 0.56 -14.03 3.49
C GLY A 19 1.54 -13.70 4.60
N ARG A 20 1.58 -12.43 5.07
CA ARG A 20 2.57 -11.87 6.00
C ARG A 20 4.01 -12.01 5.53
N ASN A 21 4.22 -12.04 4.22
CA ASN A 21 5.56 -12.02 3.64
C ASN A 21 6.20 -10.63 3.80
N TYR A 22 5.36 -9.59 3.85
CA TYR A 22 5.75 -8.20 4.15
C TYR A 22 4.78 -7.57 5.14
N GLU A 23 5.30 -6.71 6.03
CA GLU A 23 4.49 -5.95 6.99
C GLU A 23 4.11 -4.56 6.46
N ASP A 24 4.87 -4.05 5.50
CA ASP A 24 4.67 -2.75 4.87
C ASP A 24 5.03 -2.74 3.38
N TYR A 25 4.61 -1.67 2.70
CA TYR A 25 4.98 -1.38 1.32
C TYR A 25 5.23 0.11 1.14
N ILE A 26 6.29 0.46 0.41
CA ILE A 26 6.68 1.84 0.12
C ILE A 26 6.73 2.03 -1.40
N THR A 27 6.08 3.09 -1.88
CA THR A 27 6.05 3.42 -3.32
C THR A 27 6.02 4.93 -3.55
N PRO A 28 6.67 5.45 -4.62
CA PRO A 28 6.47 6.83 -5.06
C PRO A 28 5.17 7.00 -5.88
N ASP A 29 4.56 5.92 -6.37
CA ASP A 29 3.31 6.02 -7.15
C ASP A 29 2.10 6.10 -6.21
N TYR A 30 1.51 7.29 -6.12
CA TYR A 30 0.37 7.56 -5.25
C TYR A 30 -0.86 6.70 -5.60
N LYS A 31 -1.01 6.24 -6.85
CA LYS A 31 -2.16 5.43 -7.25
C LYS A 31 -2.06 4.02 -6.70
N ILE A 32 -0.87 3.42 -6.72
CA ILE A 32 -0.63 2.13 -6.06
C ILE A 32 -0.91 2.28 -4.56
N ALA A 33 -0.36 3.31 -3.92
CA ALA A 33 -0.58 3.59 -2.51
C ALA A 33 -2.08 3.74 -2.15
N TYR A 34 -2.81 4.50 -2.97
CA TYR A 34 -4.24 4.73 -2.81
C TYR A 34 -5.02 3.41 -2.92
N VAL A 35 -4.88 2.69 -4.04
CA VAL A 35 -5.65 1.46 -4.27
C VAL A 35 -5.32 0.39 -3.22
N LEU A 36 -4.04 0.22 -2.88
CA LEU A 36 -3.60 -0.73 -1.86
C LEU A 36 -4.22 -0.43 -0.49
N SER A 37 -4.27 0.84 -0.11
CA SER A 37 -4.85 1.26 1.18
C SER A 37 -6.32 0.88 1.30
N PHE A 38 -7.12 1.13 0.26
CA PHE A 38 -8.54 0.76 0.24
C PHE A 38 -8.73 -0.76 0.25
N ARG A 39 -7.96 -1.48 -0.57
CA ARG A 39 -8.03 -2.94 -0.65
C ARG A 39 -7.68 -3.62 0.67
N LEU A 40 -6.66 -3.15 1.37
CA LEU A 40 -6.30 -3.66 2.69
C LEU A 40 -7.38 -3.34 3.74
N ALA A 41 -8.07 -2.21 3.61
CA ALA A 41 -9.14 -1.80 4.51
C ALA A 41 -10.43 -2.63 4.35
N GLU A 42 -10.60 -3.36 3.23
CA GLU A 42 -11.70 -4.31 3.05
C GLU A 42 -11.58 -5.53 3.98
N VAL A 43 -10.38 -5.81 4.50
CA VAL A 43 -10.15 -6.92 5.42
C VAL A 43 -10.45 -6.47 6.85
N SER A 44 -11.54 -6.97 7.42
CA SER A 44 -12.03 -6.57 8.76
C SER A 44 -11.05 -6.80 9.90
N LYS A 45 -10.04 -7.66 9.70
CA LYS A 45 -8.99 -7.97 10.68
C LYS A 45 -7.82 -6.99 10.63
N PHE A 46 -7.77 -6.11 9.62
CA PHE A 46 -6.66 -5.21 9.39
C PHE A 46 -7.02 -3.80 9.83
N ARG A 47 -6.09 -3.17 10.56
CA ARG A 47 -6.03 -1.74 10.72
C ARG A 47 -4.97 -1.20 9.77
N VAL A 48 -5.40 -0.43 8.78
CA VAL A 48 -4.50 0.16 7.77
C VAL A 48 -3.95 1.48 8.27
N TYR A 49 -2.67 1.71 8.01
CA TYR A 49 -1.97 2.96 8.27
C TYR A 49 -1.26 3.42 7.01
N THR A 50 -1.18 4.74 6.85
CA THR A 50 -0.52 5.37 5.71
C THR A 50 0.34 6.52 6.19
N LYS A 51 1.50 6.71 5.55
CA LYS A 51 2.37 7.87 5.76
C LYS A 51 2.85 8.39 4.41
N LYS A 52 2.84 9.72 4.25
CA LYS A 52 3.44 10.41 3.12
C LYS A 52 4.70 11.12 3.63
N ASP A 53 5.84 10.81 3.03
CA ASP A 53 7.14 11.38 3.36
C ASP A 53 7.80 12.00 2.12
N LEU A 54 8.76 12.89 2.34
CA LEU A 54 9.68 13.37 1.32
C LEU A 54 10.92 12.46 1.34
N ALA A 55 11.24 11.89 0.18
CA ALA A 55 12.50 11.19 -0.03
C ALA A 55 13.65 12.20 -0.26
N ASN A 56 14.89 11.68 -0.25
CA ASN A 56 16.11 12.49 -0.30
C ASN A 56 16.28 13.31 -1.59
N ASP A 57 15.48 13.02 -2.63
CA ASP A 57 15.48 13.63 -3.96
C ASP A 57 14.28 14.58 -4.17
N ASP A 58 13.64 15.04 -3.08
CA ASP A 58 12.39 15.82 -3.09
C ASP A 58 11.18 15.07 -3.71
N THR A 59 11.30 13.76 -3.94
CA THR A 59 10.18 12.95 -4.41
C THR A 59 9.30 12.51 -3.23
N PHE A 60 7.98 12.61 -3.38
CA PHE A 60 7.08 12.07 -2.36
C PHE A 60 7.03 10.55 -2.43
N VAL A 61 7.15 9.91 -1.26
CA VAL A 61 6.94 8.47 -1.08
C VAL A 61 5.78 8.21 -0.13
N TYR A 62 5.09 7.12 -0.37
CA TYR A 62 3.92 6.69 0.38
C TYR A 62 4.22 5.33 1.01
N LYS A 63 4.14 5.25 2.33
CA LYS A 63 4.27 4.02 3.11
C LYS A 63 2.88 3.56 3.55
N ILE A 64 2.58 2.28 3.35
CA ILE A 64 1.33 1.62 3.71
C ILE A 64 1.68 0.39 4.54
N TRP A 65 1.01 0.20 5.67
CA TRP A 65 1.21 -0.98 6.52
C TRP A 65 -0.08 -1.32 7.26
N VAL A 66 -0.13 -2.54 7.81
CA VAL A 66 -1.29 -3.01 8.57
C VAL A 66 -0.89 -3.55 9.93
N THR A 67 -1.81 -3.46 10.89
CA THR A 67 -1.75 -4.26 12.11
C THR A 67 -3.00 -5.12 12.21
N LEU A 68 -2.93 -6.22 12.95
CA LEU A 68 -4.11 -7.03 13.25
C LEU A 68 -4.93 -6.37 14.36
N ILE A 69 -6.24 -6.53 14.28
CA ILE A 69 -7.21 -6.14 15.31
C ILE A 69 -7.72 -7.40 16.00
#